data_AF-A0A6P8P6N4-F1
#
_entry.id   AF-A0A6P8P6N4-F1
#
_cell.length_a   1.000
_cell.length_b   1.000
_cell.length_c   1.000
_cell.angle_alpha   90.00
_cell.angle_beta   90.00
_cell.angle_gamma   90.00
#
_symmetry.space_group_name_H-M   'P 1'
#
loop_
_entity.id
_entity.type
_entity.pdbx_description
1 polymer ?
#
loop_
_entity_poly.entity_id
_entity_poly.type
_entity_poly.pdbx_seq_one_letter_code
_entity_poly.pdbx_strand_id
1 'polypeptide(L)'
;MCRRPWIPKSCGWCVSAIDNTRRCAEFQENVLQKVCEERSGTLAAERAKQEMDEHRLLMAWNDAENARKRIIREERMQQEQKKEEEQRLHAAIYLETLQKQILQEKTREVLQLQEEAKHFITKENLDQRIEAALDNPKNYNFSVDKEGRVAKRTALS
;
A
#
# COMPACT_ATOMS: atom_id res chain seq x y z
N MET A 1 -47.86 -46.88 69.39
CA MET A 1 -46.91 -45.86 69.90
C MET A 1 -45.50 -46.47 69.94
N CYS A 2 -44.67 -46.22 68.93
CA CYS A 2 -43.28 -46.70 68.94
C CYS A 2 -42.42 -45.72 69.76
N ARG A 3 -41.92 -46.16 70.92
CA ARG A 3 -41.00 -45.39 71.77
C ARG A 3 -39.64 -45.31 71.08
N ARG A 4 -39.09 -44.11 70.90
CA ARG A 4 -37.71 -43.94 70.43
C ARG A 4 -36.74 -44.49 71.48
N PRO A 5 -35.67 -45.21 71.07
CA PRO A 5 -34.64 -45.68 72.00
C PRO A 5 -33.94 -44.51 72.72
N TRP A 6 -33.67 -44.64 74.01
CA TRP A 6 -32.90 -43.66 74.79
C TRP A 6 -31.41 -43.84 74.48
N ILE A 7 -30.87 -42.96 73.64
CA ILE A 7 -29.45 -42.94 73.29
C ILE A 7 -28.75 -41.91 74.18
N PRO A 8 -27.69 -42.27 74.94
CA PRO A 8 -26.90 -41.30 75.69
C PRO A 8 -26.37 -40.22 74.75
N LYS A 9 -26.51 -38.93 75.11
CA LYS A 9 -26.05 -37.82 74.28
C LYS A 9 -24.56 -37.95 73.91
N SER A 10 -23.73 -38.51 74.78
CA SER A 10 -22.31 -38.79 74.51
C SER A 10 -22.12 -39.83 73.38
N CYS A 11 -22.87 -40.93 73.37
CA CYS A 11 -22.81 -41.94 72.31
C CYS A 11 -23.39 -41.46 70.98
N GLY A 12 -24.50 -40.70 70.99
CA GLY A 12 -25.14 -40.20 69.77
C GLY A 12 -24.29 -39.18 69.00
N TRP A 13 -23.61 -38.28 69.71
CA TRP A 13 -22.69 -37.30 69.11
C TRP A 13 -21.43 -37.96 68.56
N CYS A 14 -20.91 -39.00 69.24
CA CYS A 14 -19.75 -39.76 68.75
C CYS A 14 -20.06 -40.53 67.47
N VAL A 15 -21.20 -41.23 67.40
CA VAL A 15 -21.62 -41.96 66.19
C VAL A 15 -21.89 -40.99 65.02
N SER A 16 -22.58 -39.88 65.29
CA SER A 16 -22.79 -38.83 64.28
C SER A 16 -21.48 -38.20 63.79
N ALA A 17 -20.50 -38.00 64.67
CA ALA A 17 -19.21 -37.45 64.30
C ALA A 17 -18.45 -38.44 63.40
N ILE A 18 -18.41 -39.72 63.77
CA ILE A 18 -17.78 -40.80 62.99
C ILE A 18 -18.41 -40.91 61.60
N ASP A 19 -19.75 -40.95 61.52
CA ASP A 19 -20.50 -41.00 60.26
C ASP A 19 -20.24 -39.77 59.39
N ASN A 20 -20.12 -38.58 59.99
CA ASN A 20 -19.82 -37.35 59.25
C ASN A 20 -18.38 -37.35 58.71
N THR A 21 -17.38 -37.78 59.50
CA THR A 21 -16.01 -37.96 59.00
C THR A 21 -15.94 -38.96 57.86
N ARG A 22 -16.69 -40.08 57.95
CA ARG A 22 -16.77 -41.07 56.88
C ARG A 22 -17.38 -40.48 55.61
N ARG A 23 -18.50 -39.77 55.71
CA ARG A 23 -19.13 -39.07 54.57
C ARG A 23 -18.23 -38.01 53.97
N CYS A 24 -17.48 -37.26 54.78
CA CYS A 24 -16.49 -36.29 54.29
C CYS A 24 -15.38 -36.98 53.49
N ALA A 25 -14.87 -38.13 53.95
CA ALA A 25 -13.85 -38.89 53.23
C ALA A 25 -14.38 -39.46 51.90
N GLU A 26 -15.58 -40.06 51.91
CA GLU A 26 -16.26 -40.54 50.70
C GLU A 26 -16.53 -39.40 49.70
N PHE A 27 -16.89 -38.21 50.19
CA PHE A 27 -17.07 -37.03 49.34
C PHE A 27 -15.75 -36.55 48.72
N GLN A 28 -14.67 -36.50 49.51
CA GLN A 28 -13.33 -36.12 49.02
C GLN A 28 -12.83 -37.09 47.94
N GLU A 29 -13.02 -38.39 48.12
CA GLU A 29 -12.67 -39.41 47.13
C GLU A 29 -13.47 -39.23 45.82
N ASN A 30 -14.78 -39.02 45.91
CA ASN A 30 -15.63 -38.76 44.75
C ASN A 30 -15.23 -37.48 44.00
N VAL A 31 -14.85 -36.42 44.72
CA VAL A 31 -14.36 -35.17 44.11
C VAL A 31 -13.04 -35.42 43.39
N LEU A 32 -12.09 -36.12 44.03
CA LEU A 32 -10.80 -36.46 43.41
C LEU A 32 -10.98 -37.35 42.18
N GLN A 33 -11.87 -38.33 42.24
CA GLN A 33 -12.19 -39.21 41.13
C GLN A 33 -12.74 -38.42 39.93
N LYS A 34 -13.72 -37.53 40.14
CA LYS A 34 -14.26 -36.69 39.07
C LYS A 34 -13.21 -35.77 38.45
N VAL A 35 -12.34 -35.18 39.27
CA VAL A 35 -11.24 -34.34 38.79
C VAL A 35 -10.24 -35.16 37.96
N CYS A 36 -9.93 -36.39 38.37
CA CYS A 36 -9.07 -37.30 37.61
C CYS A 36 -9.73 -37.75 36.29
N GLU A 37 -11.02 -38.07 36.30
CA GLU A 37 -11.79 -38.46 35.11
C GLU A 37 -11.92 -37.31 34.10
N GLU A 38 -12.13 -36.07 34.56
CA GLU A 38 -12.17 -34.89 33.69
C GLU A 38 -10.80 -34.57 33.08
N ARG A 39 -9.72 -34.75 33.84
CA ARG A 39 -8.35 -34.43 33.38
C ARG A 39 -7.70 -35.52 32.56
N SER A 40 -7.99 -36.79 32.86
CA SER A 40 -7.25 -37.94 32.33
C SER A 40 -8.13 -39.16 32.10
N GLY A 41 -9.45 -39.01 32.18
CA GLY A 41 -10.38 -40.07 31.82
C GLY A 41 -10.34 -40.40 30.33
N THR A 42 -10.77 -41.61 30.00
CA THR A 42 -10.81 -42.12 28.62
C THR A 42 -11.60 -41.21 27.68
N LEU A 43 -12.73 -40.69 28.14
CA LEU A 43 -13.58 -39.77 27.39
C LEU A 43 -12.89 -38.42 27.12
N ALA A 44 -12.07 -37.93 28.06
CA ALA A 44 -11.31 -36.69 27.87
C ALA A 44 -10.20 -36.89 26.84
N ALA A 45 -9.50 -38.03 26.88
CA ALA A 45 -8.48 -38.39 25.91
C ALA A 45 -9.04 -38.58 24.48
N GLU A 46 -10.22 -39.20 24.35
CA GLU A 46 -10.90 -39.38 23.06
C GLU A 46 -11.32 -38.05 22.44
N ARG A 47 -11.88 -37.13 23.24
CA ARG A 47 -12.23 -35.77 22.78
C ARG A 47 -11.00 -35.01 22.33
N ALA A 48 -9.93 -35.01 23.12
CA ALA A 48 -8.68 -34.36 22.74
C ALA A 48 -8.12 -34.92 21.42
N LYS A 49 -8.23 -36.23 21.20
CA LYS A 49 -7.84 -36.86 19.93
C LYS A 49 -8.72 -36.39 18.77
N GLN A 50 -10.05 -36.35 18.95
CA GLN A 50 -10.99 -35.86 17.94
C GLN A 50 -10.69 -34.40 17.57
N GLU A 51 -10.49 -33.52 18.56
CA GLU A 51 -10.14 -32.12 18.34
C GLU A 51 -8.83 -31.96 17.56
N MET A 52 -7.81 -32.78 17.87
CA MET A 52 -6.55 -32.78 17.14
C MET A 52 -6.72 -33.24 15.68
N ASP A 53 -7.54 -34.26 15.45
CA ASP A 53 -7.81 -34.79 14.11
C ASP A 53 -8.63 -33.78 13.28
N GLU A 54 -9.64 -33.13 13.88
CA GLU A 54 -10.39 -32.03 13.27
C GLU A 54 -9.48 -30.86 12.92
N HIS A 55 -8.62 -30.44 13.87
CA HIS A 55 -7.65 -29.39 13.63
C HIS A 55 -6.73 -29.72 12.45
N ARG A 56 -6.23 -30.95 12.36
CA ARG A 56 -5.40 -31.39 11.22
C ARG A 56 -6.13 -31.30 9.88
N LEU A 57 -7.40 -31.72 9.84
CA LEU A 57 -8.22 -31.63 8.63
C LEU A 57 -8.46 -30.18 8.21
N LEU A 58 -8.74 -29.30 9.17
CA LEU A 58 -8.93 -27.86 8.90
C LEU A 58 -7.65 -27.19 8.41
N MET A 59 -6.49 -27.56 8.96
CA MET A 59 -5.20 -27.06 8.47
C MET A 59 -4.91 -27.52 7.04
N ALA A 60 -5.12 -28.81 6.74
CA ALA A 60 -4.94 -29.34 5.39
C ALA A 60 -5.88 -28.66 4.37
N TRP A 61 -7.12 -28.39 4.76
CA TRP A 61 -8.06 -27.65 3.92
C TRP A 61 -7.63 -26.18 3.70
N ASN A 62 -7.13 -25.53 4.75
CA ASN A 62 -6.60 -24.17 4.67
C ASN A 62 -5.42 -24.09 3.70
N ASP A 63 -4.50 -25.04 3.79
CA ASP A 63 -3.33 -25.12 2.90
C ASP A 63 -3.73 -25.32 1.45
N ALA A 64 -4.73 -26.19 1.18
CA ALA A 64 -5.25 -26.41 -0.17
C ALA A 64 -5.91 -25.13 -0.74
N GLU A 65 -6.71 -24.42 0.04
CA GLU A 65 -7.34 -23.18 -0.41
C GLU A 65 -6.31 -22.04 -0.57
N ASN A 66 -5.28 -21.99 0.28
CA ASN A 66 -4.16 -21.07 0.12
C ASN A 66 -3.37 -21.34 -1.15
N ALA A 67 -3.14 -22.61 -1.51
CA ALA A 67 -2.50 -22.99 -2.76
C ALA A 67 -3.33 -22.53 -3.97
N ARG A 68 -4.66 -22.75 -3.95
CA ARG A 68 -5.57 -22.27 -5.00
C ARG A 68 -5.51 -20.74 -5.15
N LYS A 69 -5.54 -20.02 -4.02
CA LYS A 69 -5.44 -18.55 -4.02
C LYS A 69 -4.07 -18.05 -4.48
N ARG A 70 -3.00 -18.79 -4.21
CA ARG A 70 -1.65 -18.45 -4.68
C ARG A 70 -1.58 -18.42 -6.20
N ILE A 71 -2.12 -19.42 -6.87
CA ILE A 71 -2.16 -19.48 -8.35
C ILE A 71 -2.86 -18.24 -8.93
N ILE A 72 -4.03 -17.88 -8.39
CA ILE A 72 -4.77 -16.68 -8.83
C ILE A 72 -3.97 -15.39 -8.59
N ARG A 73 -3.19 -15.31 -7.50
CA ARG A 73 -2.32 -14.15 -7.22
C ARG A 73 -1.17 -14.08 -8.21
N GLU A 74 -0.56 -15.22 -8.54
CA GLU A 74 0.54 -15.30 -9.50
C GLU A 74 0.08 -14.90 -10.90
N GLU A 75 -1.07 -15.40 -11.36
CA GLU A 75 -1.68 -14.99 -12.64
C GLU A 75 -1.95 -13.48 -12.71
N ARG A 76 -2.54 -12.93 -11.64
CA ARG A 76 -2.78 -11.48 -11.54
C ARG A 76 -1.48 -10.68 -11.58
N MET A 77 -0.47 -11.11 -10.82
CA MET A 77 0.82 -10.43 -10.75
C MET A 77 1.51 -10.44 -12.11
N GLN A 78 1.47 -11.56 -12.85
CA GLN A 78 2.00 -11.61 -14.22
C GLN A 78 1.26 -10.65 -15.16
N GLN A 79 -0.06 -10.51 -15.01
CA GLN A 79 -0.84 -9.60 -15.83
C GLN A 79 -0.57 -8.13 -15.48
N GLU A 80 -0.39 -7.82 -14.20
CA GLU A 80 0.01 -6.49 -13.71
C GLU A 80 1.42 -6.14 -14.20
N GLN A 81 2.38 -7.06 -14.13
CA GLN A 81 3.75 -6.87 -14.64
C GLN A 81 3.76 -6.56 -16.13
N LYS A 82 3.01 -7.33 -16.94
CA LYS A 82 2.90 -7.07 -18.39
C LYS A 82 2.34 -5.68 -18.69
N LYS A 83 1.28 -5.26 -17.97
CA LYS A 83 0.71 -3.92 -18.12
C LYS A 83 1.69 -2.83 -17.71
N GLU A 84 2.45 -3.04 -16.63
CA GLU A 84 3.46 -2.09 -16.18
C GLU A 84 4.60 -1.97 -17.19
N GLU A 85 5.06 -3.08 -17.78
CA GLU A 85 6.06 -3.08 -18.85
C GLU A 85 5.56 -2.32 -20.08
N GLU A 86 4.33 -2.56 -20.52
CA GLU A 86 3.70 -1.82 -21.64
C GLU A 86 3.63 -0.31 -21.36
N GLN A 87 3.22 0.08 -20.14
CA GLN A 87 3.16 1.49 -19.74
C GLN A 87 4.54 2.13 -19.70
N ARG A 88 5.56 1.42 -19.18
CA ARG A 88 6.94 1.90 -19.15
C ARG A 88 7.49 2.10 -20.56
N LEU A 89 7.24 1.16 -21.47
CA LEU A 89 7.64 1.28 -22.87
C LEU A 89 6.97 2.48 -23.54
N HIS A 90 5.66 2.64 -23.36
CA HIS A 90 4.93 3.78 -23.93
C HIS A 90 5.45 5.11 -23.37
N ALA A 91 5.71 5.20 -22.07
CA ALA A 91 6.27 6.38 -21.44
C ALA A 91 7.68 6.70 -21.96
N ALA A 92 8.53 5.68 -22.16
CA ALA A 92 9.87 5.85 -22.72
C ALA A 92 9.81 6.39 -24.15
N ILE A 93 8.94 5.83 -25.00
CA ILE A 93 8.74 6.31 -26.38
C ILE A 93 8.26 7.76 -26.37
N TYR A 94 7.28 8.09 -25.52
CA TYR A 94 6.75 9.46 -25.41
C TYR A 94 7.82 10.46 -24.95
N LEU A 95 8.65 10.08 -23.98
CA LEU A 95 9.77 10.91 -23.53
C LEU A 95 10.79 11.11 -24.65
N GLU A 96 11.12 10.06 -25.40
CA GLU A 96 12.06 10.15 -26.52
C GLU A 96 11.53 11.08 -27.63
N THR A 97 10.24 11.01 -27.97
CA THR A 97 9.65 11.88 -28.99
C THR A 97 9.64 13.34 -28.54
N LEU A 98 9.29 13.61 -27.28
CA LEU A 98 9.31 14.95 -26.70
C LEU A 98 10.73 15.53 -26.67
N GLN A 99 11.72 14.73 -26.27
CA GLN A 99 13.13 15.14 -26.30
C GLN A 99 13.60 15.46 -27.73
N LYS A 100 13.23 14.64 -28.72
CA LYS A 100 13.55 14.92 -30.13
C LYS A 100 12.94 16.22 -30.61
N GLN A 101 11.69 16.52 -30.25
CA GLN A 101 11.03 17.79 -30.61
C GLN A 101 11.75 18.98 -30.00
N ILE A 102 12.04 18.94 -28.69
CA ILE A 102 12.77 20.00 -27.99
C ILE A 102 14.15 20.20 -28.62
N LEU A 103 14.87 19.11 -28.91
CA LEU A 103 16.19 19.18 -29.52
C LEU A 103 16.13 19.84 -30.91
N GLN A 104 15.12 19.51 -31.72
CA GLN A 104 14.92 20.14 -33.02
C GLN A 104 14.63 21.63 -32.92
N GLU A 105 13.74 22.04 -32.00
CA GLU A 105 13.42 23.44 -31.76
C GLU A 105 14.66 24.23 -31.31
N LYS A 106 15.41 23.70 -30.34
CA LYS A 106 16.64 24.33 -29.86
C LYS A 106 17.73 24.39 -30.93
N THR A 107 17.82 23.38 -31.78
CA THR A 107 18.74 23.41 -32.92
C THR A 107 18.38 24.55 -33.88
N ARG A 108 17.08 24.76 -34.16
CA ARG A 108 16.62 25.87 -35.01
C ARG A 108 16.91 27.23 -34.38
N GLU A 109 16.65 27.40 -33.08
CA GLU A 109 16.98 28.63 -32.35
C GLU A 109 18.48 28.95 -32.43
N VAL A 110 19.34 27.94 -32.24
CA VAL A 110 20.81 28.12 -32.34
C VAL A 110 21.22 28.53 -33.76
N LEU A 111 20.65 27.93 -34.80
CA LEU A 111 20.95 28.30 -36.18
C LEU A 111 20.52 29.74 -36.50
N GLN A 112 19.32 30.15 -36.05
CA GLN A 112 18.86 31.53 -36.20
C GLN A 112 19.82 32.52 -35.50
N LEU A 113 20.23 32.21 -34.27
CA LEU A 113 21.19 33.04 -33.55
C LEU A 113 22.56 33.08 -34.23
N GLN A 114 23.01 32.00 -34.87
CA GLN A 114 24.25 32.00 -35.66
C GLN A 114 24.15 32.91 -36.89
N GLU A 115 22.98 32.99 -37.52
CA GLU A 115 22.74 33.91 -38.63
C GLU A 115 22.69 35.36 -38.17
N GLU A 116 21.94 35.65 -37.10
CA GLU A 116 21.85 36.98 -36.49
C GLU A 116 23.19 37.48 -35.95
N ALA A 117 24.01 36.57 -35.40
CA ALA A 117 25.33 36.91 -34.86
C ALA A 117 26.27 37.46 -35.94
N LYS A 118 26.09 37.09 -37.21
CA LYS A 118 26.86 37.68 -38.33
C LYS A 118 26.56 39.16 -38.52
N HIS A 119 25.45 39.67 -37.98
CA HIS A 119 25.06 41.07 -38.07
C HIS A 119 25.48 41.89 -36.85
N PHE A 120 26.11 41.27 -35.85
CA PHE A 120 26.62 41.98 -34.68
C PHE A 120 27.78 42.92 -35.03
N ILE A 121 27.88 44.00 -34.26
CA ILE A 121 28.93 45.01 -34.41
C ILE A 121 30.17 44.50 -33.67
N THR A 122 31.24 44.23 -34.41
CA THR A 122 32.56 43.93 -33.86
C THR A 122 33.44 45.17 -33.87
N LYS A 123 34.62 45.12 -33.22
CA LYS A 123 35.55 46.27 -33.16
C LYS A 123 36.01 46.70 -34.55
N GLU A 124 36.11 45.76 -35.48
CA GLU A 124 36.59 45.97 -36.85
C GLU A 124 35.52 46.61 -37.75
N ASN A 125 34.23 46.35 -37.48
CA ASN A 125 33.10 46.88 -38.25
C ASN A 125 32.41 48.06 -37.52
N LEU A 126 33.07 48.67 -36.52
CA LEU A 126 32.45 49.68 -35.67
C LEU A 126 32.18 50.97 -36.46
N ASP A 127 33.22 51.55 -37.07
CA ASP A 127 33.14 52.85 -37.73
C ASP A 127 32.17 52.84 -38.93
N GLN A 128 32.23 51.78 -39.74
CA GLN A 128 31.32 51.59 -40.88
C GLN A 128 29.84 51.49 -40.46
N ARG A 129 29.55 50.85 -39.32
CA ARG A 129 28.18 50.74 -38.80
C ARG A 129 27.67 52.05 -38.20
N ILE A 130 28.57 52.88 -37.63
CA ILE A 130 28.22 54.21 -37.11
C ILE A 130 27.79 55.12 -38.27
N GLU A 131 28.57 55.19 -39.34
CA GLU A 131 28.23 55.98 -40.53
C GLU A 131 26.90 55.54 -41.15
N ALA A 132 26.72 54.24 -41.38
CA ALA A 132 25.48 53.70 -41.96
C ALA A 132 24.23 53.96 -41.09
N ALA A 133 24.39 54.06 -39.76
CA ALA A 133 23.30 54.38 -38.86
C ALA A 133 22.94 55.88 -38.84
N LEU A 134 23.92 56.75 -39.07
CA LEU A 134 23.69 58.19 -39.22
C LEU A 134 23.00 58.51 -40.55
N ASP A 135 23.36 57.79 -41.61
CA ASP A 135 22.77 57.96 -42.95
C ASP A 135 21.33 57.43 -43.05
N ASN A 136 20.95 56.45 -42.21
CA ASN A 136 19.63 55.81 -42.26
C ASN A 136 18.94 55.79 -40.88
N PRO A 137 18.31 56.91 -40.47
CA PRO A 137 17.57 56.98 -39.21
C PRO A 137 16.31 56.10 -39.26
N LYS A 138 16.23 55.09 -38.38
CA LYS A 138 15.06 54.21 -38.26
C LYS A 138 14.00 54.79 -37.32
N ASN A 139 12.76 54.95 -37.81
CA ASN A 139 11.62 55.39 -37.02
C ASN A 139 10.76 54.20 -36.58
N TYR A 140 10.63 53.99 -35.27
CA TYR A 140 9.79 52.94 -34.68
C TYR A 140 8.39 53.43 -34.26
N ASN A 141 8.02 54.68 -34.53
CA ASN A 141 6.72 55.23 -34.17
C ASN A 141 5.60 54.62 -35.03
N PHE A 142 4.66 53.94 -34.38
CA PHE A 142 3.42 53.48 -34.98
C PHE A 142 2.24 53.76 -34.05
N SER A 143 1.06 53.97 -34.63
CA SER A 143 -0.20 54.09 -33.89
C SER A 143 -1.04 52.83 -34.07
N VAL A 144 -1.89 52.52 -33.09
CA VAL A 144 -2.82 51.39 -33.15
C VAL A 144 -4.23 51.91 -32.98
N ASP A 145 -5.12 51.53 -33.91
CA ASP A 145 -6.52 51.92 -33.87
C ASP A 145 -7.31 51.12 -32.83
N LYS A 146 -8.56 51.54 -32.54
CA LYS A 146 -9.45 50.81 -31.62
C LYS A 146 -9.75 49.39 -32.08
N GLU A 147 -9.62 49.10 -33.38
CA GLU A 147 -9.76 47.75 -33.95
C GLU A 147 -8.44 46.95 -33.98
N GLY A 148 -7.35 47.46 -33.38
CA GLY A 148 -6.06 46.77 -33.29
C GLY A 148 -5.20 46.82 -34.55
N ARG A 149 -5.58 47.62 -35.55
CA ARG A 149 -4.79 47.81 -36.78
C ARG A 149 -3.62 48.74 -36.53
N VAL A 150 -2.43 48.36 -37.01
CA VAL A 150 -1.20 49.14 -36.87
C VAL A 150 -1.06 50.10 -38.06
N ALA A 151 -1.15 51.40 -37.80
CA ALA A 151 -0.84 52.45 -38.77
C ALA A 151 0.59 52.97 -38.52
N LYS A 152 1.51 52.67 -39.45
CA LYS A 152 2.88 53.18 -39.40
C LYS A 152 2.93 54.52 -40.13
N ARG A 153 3.44 55.58 -39.48
CA ARG A 153 3.79 56.82 -40.17
C ARG A 153 5.16 56.62 -40.81
N THR A 154 5.20 56.31 -42.10
CA THR A 154 6.45 56.43 -42.85
C THR A 154 6.71 57.92 -43.07
N ALA A 155 7.59 58.52 -42.27
CA ALA A 155 8.09 59.84 -42.57
C ALA A 155 9.06 59.71 -43.74
N LEU A 156 8.66 60.22 -44.91
CA LEU A 156 9.57 60.47 -46.03
C LEU A 156 10.48 61.64 -45.64
N SER A 157 11.78 61.37 -45.51
CA SER A 157 12.85 62.31 -45.83
C SER A 157 14.09 61.53 -46.22
#